data_AF-A0A942D502-F1
#
_entry.id   AF-A0A942D502-F1
#
_cell.length_a   1.000
_cell.length_b   1.000
_cell.length_c   1.000
_cell.angle_alpha   90.00
_cell.angle_beta   90.00
_cell.angle_gamma   90.00
#
_symmetry.space_group_name_H-M   'P 1'
#
loop_
_entity.id
_entity.type
_entity.pdbx_description
1 polymer ?
#
loop_
_entity_poly.entity_id
_entity_poly.type
_entity_poly.pdbx_seq_one_letter_code
_entity_poly.pdbx_strand_id
1 'polypeptide(L)'
;MSEATLAQAKGLLQRIWSEEPAPEANLIRRVSSRGGNHARFAPALGIFALSVLLAGLVLQLPTPSLHGDGLIAMLGLLTVVAVLFVEFAFDPGSIRWVMVLSFGICFGSAAVAVVQTSGTAVIGCYVGVGLAARRLPRLNALVVTIPTVLIVDSMVVASGNNVFVALWIGLGFAFTFMISNLARVSEEQNSRERVLIEEEKRSLAARTEAAALEERGRIAREMHDVLAHSLSALAVELEGARLLARRHQAVPELESAIERAHQHATSGLDEARAAIE
;
A
#
# COMPACT_ATOMS: atom_id res chain seq x y z
N MET A 1 35.58 -44.14 -5.17
CA MET A 1 34.93 -42.87 -4.84
C MET A 1 34.32 -43.05 -3.45
N SER A 2 34.85 -42.36 -2.44
CA SER A 2 34.59 -42.64 -1.02
C SER A 2 33.15 -42.30 -0.63
N GLU A 3 32.51 -43.08 0.24
CA GLU A 3 31.16 -42.78 0.77
C GLU A 3 31.05 -41.36 1.34
N ALA A 4 32.16 -40.81 1.83
CA ALA A 4 32.24 -39.42 2.31
C ALA A 4 31.96 -38.40 1.19
N THR A 5 32.44 -38.64 -0.04
CA THR A 5 32.19 -37.75 -1.18
C THR A 5 30.73 -37.80 -1.67
N LEU A 6 30.09 -38.96 -1.53
CA LEU A 6 28.69 -39.15 -1.90
C LEU A 6 27.74 -38.51 -0.88
N ALA A 7 28.07 -38.59 0.42
CA ALA A 7 27.34 -37.90 1.47
C ALA A 7 27.47 -36.37 1.36
N GLN A 8 28.66 -35.87 1.00
CA GLN A 8 28.91 -34.43 0.81
C GLN A 8 28.18 -33.89 -0.43
N ALA A 9 28.14 -34.64 -1.53
CA ALA A 9 27.39 -34.27 -2.73
C ALA A 9 25.88 -34.28 -2.49
N LYS A 10 25.34 -35.27 -1.75
CA LYS A 10 23.93 -35.28 -1.34
C LYS A 10 23.58 -34.11 -0.44
N GLY A 11 24.45 -33.75 0.52
CA GLY A 11 24.24 -32.59 1.39
C GLY A 11 24.22 -31.26 0.63
N LEU A 12 25.05 -31.13 -0.42
CA LEU A 12 25.07 -29.95 -1.30
C LEU A 12 23.83 -29.86 -2.18
N LEU A 13 23.39 -30.98 -2.77
CA LEU A 13 22.17 -31.03 -3.58
C LEU A 13 20.92 -30.76 -2.74
N GLN A 14 20.88 -31.26 -1.52
CA GLN A 14 19.75 -31.03 -0.62
C GLN A 14 19.69 -29.56 -0.15
N ARG A 15 20.83 -28.88 0.02
CA ARG A 15 20.89 -27.43 0.27
C ARG A 15 20.42 -26.59 -0.91
N ILE A 16 20.78 -26.97 -2.14
CA ILE A 16 20.35 -26.26 -3.36
C ILE A 16 18.83 -26.38 -3.57
N TRP A 17 18.25 -27.53 -3.23
CA TRP A 17 16.80 -27.77 -3.35
C TRP A 17 16.00 -27.36 -2.10
N SER A 18 16.65 -27.01 -0.98
CA SER A 18 15.99 -26.56 0.25
C SER A 18 16.04 -25.04 0.46
N GLU A 19 16.45 -24.25 -0.54
CA GLU A 19 16.34 -22.80 -0.45
C GLU A 19 14.86 -22.41 -0.38
N GLU A 20 14.43 -22.10 0.85
CA GLU A 20 13.22 -21.32 1.12
C GLU A 20 13.19 -20.08 0.20
N PRO A 21 12.00 -19.64 -0.24
CA PRO A 21 11.89 -18.50 -1.13
C PRO A 21 12.56 -17.27 -0.50
N ALA A 22 13.36 -16.59 -1.33
CA ALA A 22 14.27 -15.49 -1.03
C ALA A 22 13.89 -14.56 0.15
N PRO A 23 14.88 -14.04 0.90
CA PRO A 23 14.68 -13.08 2.00
C PRO A 23 13.98 -11.76 1.58
N GLU A 24 13.73 -11.56 0.29
CA GLU A 24 12.98 -10.43 -0.25
C GLU A 24 11.51 -10.41 0.18
N ALA A 25 10.84 -11.55 0.37
CA ALA A 25 9.43 -11.59 0.75
C ALA A 25 9.16 -10.93 2.12
N ASN A 26 10.11 -11.05 3.05
CA ASN A 26 10.02 -10.42 4.38
C ASN A 26 10.36 -8.93 4.37
N LEU A 27 11.23 -8.47 3.47
CA LEU A 27 11.47 -7.05 3.23
C LEU A 27 10.26 -6.40 2.55
N ILE A 28 9.66 -7.08 1.58
CA ILE A 28 8.44 -6.66 0.86
C ILE A 28 7.25 -6.51 1.83
N ARG A 29 7.10 -7.43 2.79
CA ARG A 29 6.04 -7.34 3.81
C ARG A 29 6.29 -6.24 4.85
N ARG A 30 7.54 -6.03 5.27
CA ARG A 30 7.90 -4.96 6.24
C ARG A 30 7.79 -3.54 5.68
N VAL A 31 8.01 -3.34 4.38
CA VAL A 31 7.79 -2.02 3.75
C VAL A 31 6.29 -1.73 3.58
N SER A 32 5.47 -2.74 3.26
CA SER A 32 4.02 -2.57 3.14
C SER A 32 3.31 -2.26 4.46
N SER A 33 3.79 -2.82 5.58
CA SER A 33 3.16 -2.65 6.90
C SER A 33 3.53 -1.36 7.61
N ARG A 34 4.62 -0.68 7.19
CA ARG A 34 5.15 0.48 7.93
C ARG A 34 4.41 1.80 7.70
N GLY A 35 3.45 1.87 6.77
CA GLY A 35 2.63 3.08 6.59
C GLY A 35 1.12 2.88 6.66
N GLY A 36 0.65 1.71 7.14
CA GLY A 36 -0.78 1.48 7.41
C GLY A 36 -1.26 1.95 8.78
N ASN A 37 -0.35 2.24 9.71
CA ASN A 37 -0.73 2.55 11.09
C ASN A 37 -1.06 4.03 11.34
N HIS A 38 -0.58 4.97 10.53
CA HIS A 38 -0.90 6.39 10.75
C HIS A 38 -2.39 6.71 10.51
N ALA A 39 -3.08 5.97 9.63
CA ALA A 39 -4.52 6.10 9.42
C ALA A 39 -5.37 5.49 10.55
N ARG A 40 -4.83 4.49 11.27
CA ARG A 40 -5.52 3.86 12.42
C ARG A 40 -5.39 4.68 13.71
N PHE A 41 -4.31 5.46 13.84
CA PHE A 41 -4.11 6.34 14.99
C PHE A 41 -4.70 7.74 14.79
N ALA A 42 -5.06 8.16 13.57
CA ALA A 42 -5.77 9.42 13.34
C ALA A 42 -7.04 9.60 14.19
N PRO A 43 -7.95 8.61 14.33
CA PRO A 43 -9.09 8.74 15.24
C PRO A 43 -8.66 8.71 16.71
N ALA A 44 -7.64 7.94 17.08
CA ALA A 44 -7.15 7.88 18.46
C ALA A 44 -6.52 9.21 18.92
N LEU A 45 -5.78 9.87 18.02
CA LEU A 45 -5.20 11.20 18.26
C LEU A 45 -6.30 12.26 18.33
N GLY A 46 -7.35 12.13 17.51
CA GLY A 46 -8.56 12.95 17.58
C GLY A 46 -9.31 12.79 18.91
N ILE A 47 -9.48 11.55 19.39
CA ILE A 47 -10.12 11.24 20.68
C ILE A 47 -9.28 11.75 21.85
N PHE A 48 -7.95 11.70 21.75
CA PHE A 48 -7.05 12.24 22.78
C PHE A 48 -7.04 13.77 22.80
N ALA A 49 -7.00 14.42 21.63
CA ALA A 49 -7.15 15.87 21.53
C ALA A 49 -8.53 16.32 22.04
N LEU A 50 -9.58 15.54 21.73
CA LEU A 50 -10.94 15.74 22.21
C LEU A 50 -11.02 15.63 23.73
N SER A 51 -10.45 14.59 24.34
CA SER A 51 -10.51 14.40 25.79
C SER A 51 -9.75 15.47 26.56
N VAL A 52 -8.63 15.96 26.03
CA VAL A 52 -7.86 17.09 26.59
C VAL A 52 -8.65 18.40 26.49
N LEU A 53 -9.34 18.63 25.36
CA LEU A 53 -10.17 19.83 25.15
C LEU A 53 -11.43 19.81 26.03
N LEU A 54 -12.06 18.64 26.19
CA LEU A 54 -13.23 18.42 27.04
C LEU A 54 -12.86 18.51 28.53
N ALA A 55 -11.71 17.97 28.94
CA ALA A 55 -11.20 18.10 30.30
C ALA A 55 -10.82 19.56 30.63
N GLY A 56 -10.16 20.26 29.71
CA GLY A 56 -9.83 21.68 29.87
C GLY A 56 -11.06 22.57 29.98
N LEU A 57 -12.13 22.23 29.23
CA LEU A 57 -13.40 22.95 29.28
C LEU A 57 -14.17 22.67 30.58
N VAL A 58 -14.28 21.40 31.00
CA VAL A 58 -15.01 21.01 32.23
C VAL A 58 -14.39 21.61 33.49
N LEU A 59 -13.07 21.78 33.52
CA LEU A 59 -12.35 22.36 34.66
C LEU A 59 -12.47 23.90 34.77
N GLN A 60 -13.00 24.58 33.73
CA GLN A 60 -13.11 26.05 33.66
C GLN A 60 -14.56 26.55 33.53
N LEU A 61 -15.55 25.66 33.63
CA LEU A 61 -16.96 26.05 33.58
C LEU A 61 -17.33 26.88 34.83
N PRO A 62 -17.89 28.09 34.65
CA PRO A 62 -18.72 28.70 35.70
C PRO A 62 -19.86 27.74 36.03
N THR A 63 -20.31 27.72 37.28
CA THR A 63 -21.38 26.83 37.74
C THR A 63 -22.56 26.85 36.75
N PRO A 64 -23.06 25.67 36.32
CA PRO A 64 -24.07 25.58 35.27
C PRO A 64 -25.31 26.39 35.65
N SER A 65 -25.51 27.52 34.99
CA SER A 65 -26.66 28.39 35.16
C SER A 65 -27.55 28.33 33.92
N LEU A 66 -28.86 28.16 34.13
CA LEU A 66 -29.87 28.10 33.06
C LEU A 66 -30.21 29.49 32.48
N HIS A 67 -29.47 30.53 32.86
CA HIS A 67 -29.71 31.92 32.45
C HIS A 67 -28.38 32.63 32.19
N GLY A 68 -28.33 33.42 31.10
CA GLY A 68 -27.18 34.25 30.73
C GLY A 68 -26.04 33.48 30.06
N ASP A 69 -24.81 33.86 30.38
CA ASP A 69 -23.56 33.42 29.75
C ASP A 69 -23.36 31.89 29.78
N GLY A 70 -23.87 31.20 30.80
CA GLY A 70 -23.77 29.74 30.94
C GLY A 70 -24.55 28.96 29.86
N LEU A 71 -25.67 29.50 29.38
CA LEU A 71 -26.51 28.85 28.37
C LEU A 71 -25.82 28.88 26.99
N ILE A 72 -25.11 29.97 26.68
CA ILE A 72 -24.37 30.12 25.43
C ILE A 72 -23.17 29.18 25.40
N ALA A 73 -22.46 29.02 26.52
CA ALA A 73 -21.39 28.04 26.66
C ALA A 73 -21.90 26.60 26.48
N MET A 74 -23.09 26.28 27.03
CA MET A 74 -23.71 24.96 26.87
C MET A 74 -24.15 24.69 25.43
N LEU A 75 -24.71 25.68 24.73
CA LEU A 75 -25.08 25.57 23.31
C LEU A 75 -23.86 25.43 22.39
N GLY A 76 -22.77 26.15 22.69
CA GLY A 76 -21.49 26.02 21.99
C GLY A 76 -20.88 24.62 22.17
N LEU A 77 -20.95 24.08 23.39
CA LEU A 77 -20.51 22.71 23.67
C LEU A 77 -21.39 21.68 22.93
N LEU A 78 -22.71 21.86 22.96
CA LEU A 78 -23.65 20.96 22.30
C LEU A 78 -23.48 20.96 20.78
N THR A 79 -23.13 22.10 20.18
CA THR A 79 -22.80 22.17 18.75
C THR A 79 -21.50 21.46 18.41
N VAL A 80 -20.45 21.61 19.22
CA VAL A 80 -19.18 20.86 19.03
C VAL A 80 -19.42 19.35 19.16
N VAL A 81 -20.16 18.91 20.18
CA VAL A 81 -20.50 17.49 20.39
C VAL A 81 -21.37 16.94 19.26
N ALA A 82 -22.36 17.70 18.79
CA ALA A 82 -23.23 17.29 17.70
C ALA A 82 -22.46 17.14 16.38
N VAL A 83 -21.54 18.06 16.09
CA VAL A 83 -20.67 18.00 14.90
C VAL A 83 -19.78 16.75 14.95
N LEU A 84 -19.19 16.44 16.11
CA LEU A 84 -18.37 15.24 16.29
C LEU A 84 -19.18 13.94 16.22
N PHE A 85 -20.41 13.95 16.73
CA PHE A 85 -21.34 12.82 16.62
C PHE A 85 -21.73 12.57 15.15
N VAL A 86 -21.92 13.62 14.36
CA VAL A 86 -22.20 13.51 12.92
C VAL A 86 -20.98 12.95 12.16
N GLU A 87 -19.74 13.27 12.55
CA GLU A 87 -18.54 12.63 11.98
C GLU A 87 -18.44 11.13 12.28
N PHE A 88 -18.84 10.71 13.48
CA PHE A 88 -18.80 9.29 13.86
C PHE A 88 -19.95 8.49 13.23
N ALA A 89 -21.12 9.11 13.06
CA ALA A 89 -22.33 8.44 12.59
C ALA A 89 -22.48 8.37 11.06
N PHE A 90 -21.83 9.25 10.30
CA PHE A 90 -21.99 9.33 8.84
C PHE A 90 -20.67 9.22 8.08
N ASP A 91 -20.59 8.23 7.18
CA ASP A 91 -19.42 7.94 6.35
C ASP A 91 -19.09 9.14 5.42
N PRO A 92 -17.96 9.86 5.60
CA PRO A 92 -17.79 11.20 5.06
C PRO A 92 -17.17 11.17 3.66
N GLY A 93 -17.98 10.88 2.64
CA GLY A 93 -17.56 10.94 1.23
C GLY A 93 -17.75 12.30 0.55
N SER A 94 -18.61 13.19 1.09
CA SER A 94 -19.03 14.41 0.40
C SER A 94 -18.37 15.67 0.95
N ILE A 95 -17.71 16.42 0.05
CA ILE A 95 -17.06 17.72 0.30
C ILE A 95 -17.99 18.71 1.03
N ARG A 96 -19.31 18.63 0.80
CA ARG A 96 -20.31 19.52 1.40
C ARG A 96 -20.43 19.29 2.92
N TRP A 97 -20.38 18.04 3.37
CA TRP A 97 -20.48 17.72 4.80
C TRP A 97 -19.25 18.20 5.57
N VAL A 98 -18.05 18.00 5.01
CA VAL A 98 -16.80 18.50 5.60
C VAL A 98 -16.82 20.03 5.73
N MET A 99 -17.35 20.76 4.74
CA MET A 99 -17.51 22.21 4.85
C MET A 99 -18.48 22.61 5.96
N VAL A 100 -19.66 21.97 6.04
CA VAL A 100 -20.65 22.24 7.10
C VAL A 100 -20.06 21.97 8.49
N LEU A 101 -19.29 20.89 8.64
CA LEU A 101 -18.63 20.53 9.89
C LEU A 101 -17.54 21.54 10.27
N SER A 102 -16.66 21.92 9.33
CA SER A 102 -15.61 22.91 9.62
C SER A 102 -16.20 24.28 9.96
N PHE A 103 -17.26 24.71 9.25
CA PHE A 103 -17.99 25.93 9.61
C PHE A 103 -18.67 25.81 10.97
N GLY A 104 -19.28 24.66 11.29
CA GLY A 104 -19.92 24.40 12.58
C GLY A 104 -18.93 24.49 13.74
N ILE A 105 -17.74 23.90 13.59
CA ILE A 105 -16.66 23.98 14.58
C ILE A 105 -16.19 25.43 14.74
N CYS A 106 -15.90 26.13 13.63
CA CYS A 106 -15.41 27.51 13.69
C CYS A 106 -16.45 28.46 14.29
N PHE A 107 -17.73 28.31 13.91
CA PHE A 107 -18.82 29.14 14.41
C PHE A 107 -19.13 28.84 15.88
N GLY A 108 -19.15 27.57 16.27
CA GLY A 108 -19.33 27.16 17.66
C GLY A 108 -18.19 27.65 18.56
N SER A 109 -16.94 27.52 18.10
CA SER A 109 -15.76 28.03 18.80
C SER A 109 -15.75 29.56 18.89
N ALA A 110 -16.13 30.28 17.83
CA ALA A 110 -16.26 31.73 17.86
C ALA A 110 -17.37 32.19 18.83
N ALA A 111 -18.52 31.49 18.86
CA ALA A 111 -19.61 31.81 19.78
C ALA A 111 -19.19 31.64 21.25
N VAL A 112 -18.42 30.58 21.57
CA VAL A 112 -17.84 30.40 22.91
C VAL A 112 -16.84 31.50 23.23
N ALA A 113 -16.03 31.94 22.25
CA ALA A 113 -15.05 33.01 22.44
C ALA A 113 -15.69 34.39 22.75
N VAL A 114 -16.95 34.63 22.33
CA VAL A 114 -17.68 35.87 22.65
C VAL A 114 -17.99 35.95 24.14
N VAL A 115 -18.32 34.81 24.76
CA VAL A 115 -18.82 34.72 26.13
C VAL A 115 -17.72 34.44 27.14
N GLN A 116 -16.72 33.66 26.73
CA GLN A 116 -15.55 33.38 27.54
C GLN A 116 -14.30 33.63 26.69
N THR A 117 -13.58 34.71 26.99
CA THR A 117 -12.31 35.05 26.33
C THR A 117 -11.17 34.12 26.80
N SER A 118 -11.41 32.82 26.77
CA SER A 118 -10.45 31.78 27.13
C SER A 118 -9.73 31.28 25.88
N GLY A 119 -8.41 31.09 25.97
CA GLY A 119 -7.58 30.61 24.85
C GLY A 119 -8.01 29.24 24.28
N THR A 120 -8.81 28.47 25.03
CA THR A 120 -9.40 27.20 24.61
C THR A 120 -10.36 27.33 23.43
N ALA A 121 -11.10 28.44 23.32
CA ALA A 121 -12.01 28.68 22.21
C ALA A 121 -11.27 28.81 20.87
N VAL A 122 -10.08 29.42 20.88
CA VAL A 122 -9.23 29.60 19.69
C VAL A 122 -8.69 28.25 19.18
N ILE A 123 -8.38 27.32 20.09
CA ILE A 123 -7.88 25.97 19.74
C ILE A 123 -8.90 25.22 18.87
N GLY A 124 -10.20 25.36 19.13
CA GLY A 124 -11.24 24.74 18.30
C GLY A 124 -11.24 25.24 16.86
N CYS A 125 -11.03 26.55 16.67
CA CYS A 125 -10.86 27.15 15.34
C CYS A 125 -9.62 26.59 14.62
N TYR A 126 -8.50 26.38 15.32
CA TYR A 126 -7.29 25.77 14.74
C TYR A 126 -7.53 24.36 14.23
N VAL A 127 -8.27 23.55 15.01
CA VAL A 127 -8.66 22.20 14.61
C VAL A 127 -9.58 22.23 13.39
N GLY A 128 -10.57 23.13 13.37
CA GLY A 128 -11.47 23.31 12.22
C GLY A 128 -10.72 23.69 10.94
N VAL A 129 -9.77 24.63 11.02
CA VAL A 129 -8.92 25.04 9.89
C VAL A 129 -7.99 23.92 9.44
N GLY A 130 -7.36 23.20 10.38
CA GLY A 130 -6.49 22.07 10.07
C GLY A 130 -7.25 20.96 9.35
N LEU A 131 -8.47 20.64 9.79
CA LEU A 131 -9.33 19.65 9.16
C LEU A 131 -9.74 20.08 7.75
N ALA A 132 -10.20 21.33 7.60
CA ALA A 132 -10.54 21.91 6.31
C ALA A 132 -9.35 21.84 5.33
N ALA A 133 -8.15 22.23 5.77
CA ALA A 133 -6.94 22.20 4.96
C ALA A 133 -6.49 20.78 4.56
N ARG A 134 -6.71 19.78 5.42
CA ARG A 134 -6.38 18.38 5.14
C ARG A 134 -7.38 17.71 4.20
N ARG A 135 -8.68 18.00 4.34
CA ARG A 135 -9.76 17.24 3.69
C ARG A 135 -10.37 17.92 2.47
N LEU A 136 -10.26 19.25 2.35
CA LEU A 136 -10.89 20.00 1.26
C LEU A 136 -9.88 20.38 0.16
N PRO A 137 -10.34 20.58 -1.10
CA PRO A 137 -9.53 21.21 -2.12
C PRO A 137 -9.15 22.64 -1.71
N ARG A 138 -7.99 23.12 -2.18
CA ARG A 138 -7.37 24.38 -1.71
C ARG A 138 -8.32 25.57 -1.70
N LEU A 139 -9.13 25.71 -2.75
CA LEU A 139 -10.11 26.80 -2.87
C LEU A 139 -11.19 26.73 -1.76
N ASN A 140 -11.73 25.54 -1.49
CA ASN A 140 -12.78 25.38 -0.47
C ASN A 140 -12.20 25.51 0.94
N ALA A 141 -10.96 25.08 1.16
CA ALA A 141 -10.27 25.28 2.43
C ALA A 141 -10.10 26.79 2.73
N LEU A 142 -9.75 27.60 1.73
CA LEU A 142 -9.63 29.06 1.88
C LEU A 142 -10.97 29.72 2.24
N VAL A 143 -12.09 29.24 1.68
CA VAL A 143 -13.43 29.74 2.00
C VAL A 143 -13.79 29.52 3.47
N VAL A 144 -13.22 28.50 4.12
CA VAL A 144 -13.39 28.28 5.57
C VAL A 144 -12.36 29.08 6.38
N THR A 145 -11.09 29.04 5.98
CA THR A 145 -10.00 29.63 6.76
C THR A 145 -10.07 31.15 6.81
N ILE A 146 -10.32 31.82 5.68
CA ILE A 146 -10.29 33.30 5.62
C ILE A 146 -11.35 33.92 6.54
N PRO A 147 -12.64 33.53 6.48
CA PRO A 147 -13.65 34.07 7.39
C PRO A 147 -13.34 33.77 8.86
N THR A 148 -12.88 32.55 9.18
CA THR A 148 -12.54 32.18 10.56
C THR A 148 -11.43 33.05 11.12
N VAL A 149 -10.36 33.30 10.36
CA VAL A 149 -9.27 34.18 10.79
C VAL A 149 -9.77 35.61 10.99
N LEU A 150 -10.55 36.16 10.04
CA LEU A 150 -11.09 37.51 10.16
C LEU A 150 -12.01 37.67 11.38
N ILE A 151 -12.87 36.69 11.64
CA ILE A 151 -13.77 36.70 12.80
C ILE A 151 -12.94 36.67 14.09
N VAL A 152 -12.01 35.72 14.23
CA VAL A 152 -11.17 35.59 15.43
C VAL A 152 -10.33 36.85 15.68
N ASP A 153 -9.66 37.37 14.66
CA ASP A 153 -8.82 38.56 14.80
C ASP A 153 -9.66 39.81 15.16
N SER A 154 -10.83 39.97 14.53
CA SER A 154 -11.74 41.09 14.86
C SER A 154 -12.25 41.02 16.31
N MET A 155 -12.53 39.82 16.81
CA MET A 155 -12.94 39.61 18.20
C MET A 155 -11.80 39.89 19.19
N VAL A 156 -10.57 39.50 18.86
CA VAL A 156 -9.40 39.76 19.72
C VAL A 156 -9.17 41.27 19.85
N VAL A 157 -9.25 42.01 18.75
CA VAL A 157 -9.09 43.47 18.74
C VAL A 157 -10.26 44.17 19.46
N ALA A 158 -11.50 43.72 19.23
CA ALA A 158 -12.68 44.27 19.90
C ALA A 158 -12.65 44.06 21.43
N SER A 159 -11.94 43.03 21.90
CA SER A 159 -11.72 42.74 23.32
C SER A 159 -10.66 43.64 23.97
N GLY A 160 -10.11 44.61 23.24
CA GLY A 160 -9.09 45.56 23.75
C GLY A 160 -7.67 45.01 23.80
N ASN A 161 -7.42 43.83 23.22
CA ASN A 161 -6.07 43.28 23.12
C ASN A 161 -5.25 44.01 22.04
N ASN A 162 -3.93 43.98 22.18
CA ASN A 162 -3.03 44.58 21.19
C ASN A 162 -3.17 43.86 19.84
N VAL A 163 -3.20 44.63 18.74
CA VAL A 163 -3.17 44.13 17.35
C VAL A 163 -2.04 43.13 17.12
N PHE A 164 -0.93 43.27 17.83
CA PHE A 164 0.18 42.31 17.79
C PHE A 164 -0.26 40.88 18.19
N VAL A 165 -1.14 40.73 19.18
CA VAL A 165 -1.68 39.43 19.60
C VAL A 165 -2.54 38.81 18.50
N ALA A 166 -3.40 39.61 17.85
CA ALA A 166 -4.20 39.16 16.71
C ALA A 166 -3.31 38.70 15.54
N LEU A 167 -2.26 39.46 15.21
CA LEU A 167 -1.31 39.07 14.17
C LEU A 167 -0.60 37.72 14.46
N TRP A 168 -0.23 37.45 15.71
CA TRP A 168 0.35 36.16 16.10
C TRP A 168 -0.64 35.01 15.95
N ILE A 169 -1.91 35.22 16.28
CA ILE A 169 -2.97 34.23 16.11
C ILE A 169 -3.21 33.96 14.62
N GLY A 170 -3.33 35.01 13.80
CA GLY A 170 -3.43 34.88 12.34
C GLY A 170 -2.25 34.13 11.72
N LEU A 171 -1.03 34.40 12.19
CA LEU A 171 0.18 33.69 11.75
C LEU A 171 0.14 32.21 12.11
N GLY A 172 -0.36 31.87 13.31
CA GLY A 172 -0.60 30.50 13.70
C GLY A 172 -1.55 29.80 12.73
N PHE A 173 -2.67 30.43 12.34
CA PHE A 173 -3.62 29.82 11.41
C PHE A 173 -2.98 29.55 10.04
N ALA A 174 -2.17 30.49 9.55
CA ALA A 174 -1.40 30.31 8.33
C ALA A 174 -0.42 29.13 8.45
N PHE A 175 0.24 28.98 9.60
CA PHE A 175 1.15 27.87 9.88
C PHE A 175 0.42 26.51 9.93
N THR A 176 -0.71 26.43 10.62
CA THR A 176 -1.55 25.21 10.68
C THR A 176 -2.07 24.85 9.29
N PHE A 177 -2.50 25.83 8.50
CA PHE A 177 -2.93 25.63 7.11
C PHE A 177 -1.78 25.10 6.24
N MET A 178 -0.57 25.66 6.39
CA MET A 178 0.62 25.23 5.65
C MET A 178 0.99 23.78 5.98
N ILE A 179 1.15 23.44 7.27
CA ILE A 179 1.49 22.08 7.70
C ILE A 179 0.45 21.07 7.22
N SER A 180 -0.83 21.41 7.33
CA SER A 180 -1.93 20.55 6.89
C SER A 180 -1.91 20.27 5.39
N ASN A 181 -1.60 21.28 4.58
CA ASN A 181 -1.43 21.12 3.13
C ASN A 181 -0.19 20.28 2.80
N LEU A 182 0.94 20.50 3.49
CA LEU A 182 2.15 19.70 3.30
C LEU A 182 1.91 18.22 3.64
N ALA A 183 1.23 17.95 4.75
CA ALA A 183 0.88 16.59 5.16
C ALA A 183 -0.03 15.91 4.12
N ARG A 184 -1.01 16.63 3.58
CA ARG A 184 -1.88 16.13 2.50
C ARG A 184 -1.08 15.80 1.24
N VAL A 185 -0.19 16.69 0.80
CA VAL A 185 0.65 16.45 -0.38
C VAL A 185 1.56 15.25 -0.16
N SER A 186 2.13 15.10 1.03
CA SER A 186 2.96 13.94 1.39
C SER A 186 2.14 12.64 1.37
N GLU A 187 0.90 12.63 1.87
CA GLU A 187 0.01 11.47 1.80
C GLU A 187 -0.38 11.12 0.35
N GLU A 188 -0.67 12.13 -0.47
CA GLU A 188 -0.92 11.94 -1.91
C GLU A 188 0.31 11.36 -2.64
N GLN A 189 1.52 11.84 -2.31
CA GLN A 189 2.77 11.32 -2.87
C GLN A 189 3.03 9.87 -2.44
N ASN A 190 2.90 9.58 -1.15
CA ASN A 190 3.11 8.24 -0.60
C ASN A 190 2.10 7.23 -1.17
N SER A 191 0.85 7.64 -1.42
CA SER A 191 -0.14 6.77 -2.04
C SER A 191 0.17 6.47 -3.51
N ARG A 192 0.63 7.47 -4.28
CA ARG A 192 1.10 7.27 -5.65
C ARG A 192 2.31 6.36 -5.73
N GLU A 193 3.30 6.54 -4.86
CA GLU A 193 4.49 5.69 -4.80
C GLU A 193 4.12 4.23 -4.51
N ARG A 194 3.17 3.99 -3.59
CA ARG A 194 2.65 2.64 -3.31
C ARG A 194 2.02 1.98 -4.52
N VAL A 195 1.23 2.72 -5.30
CA VAL A 195 0.60 2.20 -6.52
C VAL A 195 1.67 1.85 -7.55
N LEU A 196 2.65 2.73 -7.76
CA LEU A 196 3.76 2.48 -8.70
C LEU A 196 4.59 1.26 -8.31
N ILE A 197 4.93 1.10 -7.03
CA ILE A 197 5.65 -0.08 -6.53
C ILE A 197 4.85 -1.37 -6.75
N GLU A 198 3.52 -1.33 -6.56
CA GLU A 198 2.66 -2.48 -6.78
C GLU A 198 2.53 -2.84 -8.27
N GLU A 199 2.44 -1.84 -9.14
CA GLU A 199 2.45 -2.03 -10.59
C GLU A 199 3.80 -2.60 -11.10
N GLU A 200 4.92 -2.07 -10.59
CA GLU A 200 6.26 -2.55 -10.93
C GLU A 200 6.44 -4.01 -10.53
N LYS A 201 5.98 -4.39 -9.33
CA LYS A 201 6.01 -5.79 -8.86
C LYS A 201 5.22 -6.71 -9.77
N ARG A 202 4.02 -6.32 -10.19
CA ARG A 202 3.20 -7.11 -11.12
C ARG A 202 3.87 -7.26 -12.47
N SER A 203 4.46 -6.18 -12.99
CA SER A 203 5.23 -6.21 -14.23
C SER A 203 6.44 -7.13 -14.13
N LEU A 204 7.19 -7.07 -13.03
CA LEU A 204 8.36 -7.93 -12.83
C LEU A 204 7.95 -9.41 -12.76
N ALA A 205 6.91 -9.74 -11.99
CA ALA A 205 6.39 -11.10 -11.90
C ALA A 205 5.98 -11.65 -13.28
N ALA A 206 5.23 -10.86 -14.05
CA ALA A 206 4.82 -11.24 -15.41
C ALA A 206 6.03 -11.44 -16.34
N ARG A 207 7.06 -10.58 -16.26
CA ARG A 207 8.28 -10.74 -17.05
C ARG A 207 9.06 -11.99 -16.67
N THR A 208 9.17 -12.30 -15.37
CA THR A 208 9.87 -13.51 -14.92
C THR A 208 9.16 -14.77 -15.36
N GLU A 209 7.83 -14.78 -15.33
CA GLU A 209 7.03 -15.91 -15.79
C GLU A 209 7.15 -16.09 -17.30
N ALA A 210 7.05 -15.00 -18.07
CA ALA A 210 7.25 -15.03 -19.52
C ALA A 210 8.64 -15.53 -19.89
N ALA A 211 9.70 -15.04 -19.23
CA ALA A 211 11.07 -15.49 -19.46
C ALA A 211 11.26 -16.97 -19.10
N ALA A 212 10.64 -17.45 -18.01
CA ALA A 212 10.70 -18.86 -17.63
C ALA A 212 9.98 -19.76 -18.65
N LEU A 213 8.86 -19.31 -19.21
CA LEU A 213 8.13 -20.04 -20.27
C LEU A 213 8.91 -20.06 -21.57
N GLU A 214 9.50 -18.92 -21.96
CA GLU A 214 10.37 -18.83 -23.14
C GLU A 214 11.57 -19.78 -23.02
N GLU A 215 12.22 -19.80 -21.86
CA GLU A 215 13.36 -20.66 -21.60
C GLU A 215 12.97 -22.15 -21.62
N ARG A 216 11.82 -22.52 -21.03
CA ARG A 216 11.30 -23.89 -21.14
C ARG A 216 11.03 -24.29 -22.59
N GLY A 217 10.46 -23.39 -23.39
CA GLY A 217 10.25 -23.62 -24.83
C GLY A 217 11.54 -23.70 -25.63
N ARG A 218 12.57 -22.94 -25.24
CA ARG A 218 13.92 -23.04 -25.82
C ARG A 218 14.57 -24.39 -25.49
N ILE A 219 14.55 -24.80 -24.22
CA ILE A 219 15.09 -26.10 -23.78
C ILE A 219 14.37 -27.25 -24.46
N ALA A 220 13.03 -27.21 -24.57
CA ALA A 220 12.27 -28.27 -25.24
C ALA A 220 12.71 -28.46 -26.70
N ARG A 221 12.92 -27.38 -27.45
CA ARG A 221 13.41 -27.43 -28.84
C ARG A 221 14.85 -27.92 -28.93
N GLU A 222 15.74 -27.41 -28.08
CA GLU A 222 17.15 -27.84 -28.05
C GLU A 222 17.28 -29.33 -27.71
N MET A 223 16.49 -29.81 -26.73
CA MET A 223 16.42 -31.23 -26.38
C MET A 223 15.87 -32.06 -27.54
N HIS A 224 14.82 -31.59 -28.21
CA HIS A 224 14.28 -32.29 -29.38
C HIS A 224 15.29 -32.38 -30.53
N ASP A 225 15.99 -31.30 -30.85
CA ASP A 225 16.98 -31.30 -31.93
C ASP A 225 18.11 -32.31 -31.66
N VAL A 226 18.61 -32.36 -30.42
CA VAL A 226 19.63 -33.32 -29.99
C VAL A 226 19.08 -34.75 -29.98
N LEU A 227 17.86 -34.97 -29.51
CA LEU A 227 17.21 -36.28 -29.51
C LEU A 227 16.94 -36.79 -30.94
N ALA A 228 16.41 -35.94 -31.82
CA ALA A 228 16.13 -36.30 -33.20
C ALA A 228 17.41 -36.63 -33.96
N HIS A 229 18.48 -35.86 -33.76
CA HIS A 229 19.78 -36.12 -34.36
C HIS A 229 20.39 -37.44 -33.87
N SER A 230 20.42 -37.67 -32.56
CA SER A 230 21.01 -38.88 -31.96
C SER A 230 20.23 -40.15 -32.30
N LEU A 231 18.89 -40.12 -32.28
CA LEU A 231 18.05 -41.25 -32.67
C LEU A 231 18.15 -41.56 -34.16
N SER A 232 18.23 -40.54 -35.02
CA SER A 232 18.45 -40.74 -36.45
C SER A 232 19.80 -41.39 -36.74
N ALA A 233 20.87 -40.95 -36.06
CA ALA A 233 22.19 -41.57 -36.18
C ALA A 233 22.19 -43.02 -35.68
N LEU A 234 21.58 -43.28 -34.53
CA LEU A 234 21.44 -44.63 -33.97
C LEU A 234 20.69 -45.57 -34.92
N ALA A 235 19.60 -45.11 -35.55
CA ALA A 235 18.86 -45.91 -36.52
C ALA A 235 19.74 -46.30 -37.73
N VAL A 236 20.54 -45.38 -38.24
CA VAL A 236 21.50 -45.66 -39.34
C VAL A 236 22.58 -46.66 -38.91
N GLU A 237 23.14 -46.52 -37.70
CA GLU A 237 24.13 -47.46 -37.16
C GLU A 237 23.55 -48.88 -36.97
N LEU A 238 22.33 -48.99 -36.47
CA LEU A 238 21.63 -50.27 -36.28
C LEU A 238 21.30 -50.94 -37.61
N GLU A 239 20.90 -50.19 -38.63
CA GLU A 239 20.67 -50.74 -39.97
C GLU A 239 22.00 -51.24 -40.58
N GLY A 240 23.10 -50.50 -40.39
CA GLY A 240 24.44 -50.98 -40.75
C GLY A 240 24.83 -52.28 -40.04
N ALA A 241 24.60 -52.37 -38.72
CA ALA A 241 24.86 -53.56 -37.93
C ALA A 241 24.01 -54.76 -38.39
N ARG A 242 22.74 -54.53 -38.75
CA ARG A 242 21.84 -55.55 -39.30
C ARG A 242 22.36 -56.11 -40.63
N LEU A 243 22.80 -55.24 -41.54
CA LEU A 243 23.36 -55.65 -42.83
C LEU A 243 24.65 -56.48 -42.65
N LEU A 244 25.51 -56.09 -41.71
CA LEU A 244 26.70 -56.86 -41.33
C LEU A 244 26.34 -58.23 -40.73
N ALA A 245 25.39 -58.28 -39.79
CA ALA A 245 24.93 -59.52 -39.18
C ALA A 245 24.38 -60.51 -40.22
N ARG A 246 23.57 -60.02 -41.19
CA ARG A 246 23.08 -60.82 -42.32
C ARG A 246 24.20 -61.33 -43.21
N ARG A 247 25.15 -60.45 -43.57
CA ARG A 247 26.30 -60.81 -44.42
C ARG A 247 27.16 -61.91 -43.80
N HIS A 248 27.32 -61.90 -42.47
CA HIS A 248 28.14 -62.86 -41.73
C HIS A 248 27.35 -64.07 -41.19
N GLN A 249 26.08 -64.26 -41.57
CA GLN A 249 25.23 -65.37 -41.10
C GLN A 249 25.20 -65.49 -39.57
N ALA A 250 25.07 -64.36 -38.88
CA ALA A 250 24.99 -64.32 -37.42
C ALA A 250 23.77 -65.11 -36.89
N VAL A 251 23.81 -65.48 -35.61
CA VAL A 251 22.71 -66.23 -34.98
C VAL A 251 21.38 -65.46 -35.07
N PRO A 252 20.24 -66.14 -35.32
CA PRO A 252 18.94 -65.48 -35.55
C PRO A 252 18.50 -64.57 -34.40
N GLU A 253 18.87 -64.92 -33.17
CA GLU A 253 18.56 -64.14 -31.97
C GLU A 253 19.21 -62.75 -32.00
N LEU A 254 20.44 -62.63 -32.52
CA LEU A 254 21.14 -61.35 -32.66
C LEU A 254 20.49 -60.47 -33.72
N GLU A 255 20.11 -61.03 -34.88
CA GLU A 255 19.39 -60.28 -35.91
C GLU A 255 18.05 -59.75 -35.38
N SER A 256 17.31 -60.58 -34.63
CA SER A 256 16.06 -60.16 -34.00
C SER A 256 16.24 -59.06 -32.95
N ALA A 257 17.37 -59.06 -32.23
CA ALA A 257 17.68 -58.04 -31.23
C ALA A 257 18.02 -56.69 -31.87
N ILE A 258 18.80 -56.69 -32.96
CA ILE A 258 19.11 -55.48 -33.72
C ILE A 258 17.85 -54.90 -34.36
N GLU A 259 16.97 -55.75 -34.91
CA GLU A 259 15.69 -55.31 -35.47
C GLU A 259 14.81 -54.63 -34.42
N ARG A 260 14.68 -55.22 -33.23
CA ARG A 260 13.94 -54.59 -32.12
C ARG A 260 14.56 -53.25 -31.74
N ALA A 261 15.88 -53.17 -31.58
CA ALA A 261 16.55 -51.91 -31.27
C ALA A 261 16.30 -50.84 -32.34
N HIS A 262 16.33 -51.23 -33.63
CA HIS A 262 16.06 -50.32 -34.74
C HIS A 262 14.61 -49.79 -34.69
N GLN A 263 13.64 -50.68 -34.49
CA GLN A 263 12.22 -50.29 -34.36
C GLN A 263 11.98 -49.35 -33.17
N HIS A 264 12.65 -49.59 -32.05
CA HIS A 264 12.58 -48.70 -30.87
C HIS A 264 13.19 -47.32 -31.17
N ALA A 265 14.31 -47.26 -31.90
CA ALA A 265 14.94 -46.00 -32.29
C ALA A 265 14.05 -45.18 -33.25
N THR A 266 13.44 -45.84 -34.24
CA THR A 266 12.53 -45.17 -35.19
C THR A 266 11.23 -44.73 -34.53
N SER A 267 10.65 -45.55 -33.64
CA SER A 267 9.44 -45.18 -32.88
C SER A 267 9.70 -43.98 -31.98
N GLY A 268 10.85 -43.94 -31.29
CA GLY A 268 11.24 -42.81 -30.45
C GLY A 268 11.46 -41.52 -31.27
N LEU A 269 11.92 -41.63 -32.51
CA LEU A 269 12.07 -40.49 -33.42
C LEU A 269 10.72 -39.92 -33.85
N ASP A 270 9.76 -40.79 -34.17
CA ASP A 270 8.41 -40.39 -34.56
C ASP A 270 7.64 -39.76 -33.38
N GLU A 271 7.76 -40.32 -32.18
CA GLU A 271 7.20 -39.75 -30.95
C GLU A 271 7.80 -38.37 -30.63
N ALA A 272 9.12 -38.21 -30.79
CA ALA A 272 9.76 -36.92 -30.58
C ALA A 272 9.20 -35.87 -31.55
N ARG A 273 8.98 -36.22 -32.83
CA ARG A 273 8.45 -35.30 -33.86
C ARG A 273 7.01 -34.90 -33.57
N ALA A 274 6.18 -35.86 -33.17
CA ALA A 274 4.79 -35.63 -32.82
C ALA A 274 4.60 -34.73 -31.59
N ALA A 275 5.61 -34.57 -30.73
CA ALA A 275 5.51 -33.74 -29.53
C ALA A 275 5.59 -32.21 -29.80
N ILE A 276 5.89 -31.79 -31.04
CA ILE A 276 6.06 -30.37 -31.42
C ILE A 276 4.96 -29.89 -32.38
N GLU A 277 4.28 -30.81 -33.08
CA GLU A 277 3.11 -30.52 -33.92
C GLU A 277 1.85 -30.28 -33.07
#